data_AF-T1KQY5-F1
#
_entry.id   AF-T1KQY5-F1
#
_cell.length_a   1.000
_cell.length_b   1.000
_cell.length_c   1.000
_cell.angle_alpha   90.00
_cell.angle_beta   90.00
_cell.angle_gamma   90.00
#
_symmetry.space_group_name_H-M   'P 1'
#
loop_
_entity.id
_entity.type
_entity.pdbx_description
1 polymer ?
#
loop_
_entity_poly.entity_id
_entity_poly.type
_entity_poly.pdbx_seq_one_letter_code
_entity_poly.pdbx_strand_id
1 'polypeptide(L)'
;MEFQTEMQRYDGWYNNLAHPAWGSIESQLTRKAPSSYADGVYMMAGEDRPSPRSLSQAVMKGEDGIPSARNLTTLFAFFGQVVSSEILMASESGCPIEMSKIKIERCDEMYDRDCKGGRYMPFHRAMYDSRTGQSPNLPREQLFFASDFIFFYCNLLLL
;
A
#
# COMPACT_ATOMS: atom_id res chain seq x y z
N MET A 1 -6.88 25.78 -38.67
CA MET A 1 -6.28 24.49 -38.31
C MET A 1 -6.61 24.27 -36.85
N GLU A 2 -7.64 23.46 -36.56
CA GLU A 2 -7.98 23.11 -35.17
C GLU A 2 -6.87 22.22 -34.62
N PHE A 3 -6.27 22.62 -33.51
CA PHE A 3 -5.34 21.79 -32.77
C PHE A 3 -6.16 20.74 -32.02
N GLN A 4 -6.27 19.54 -32.58
CA GLN A 4 -6.73 18.39 -31.80
C GLN A 4 -5.55 17.90 -30.95
N THR A 5 -5.59 18.22 -29.66
CA THR A 5 -4.66 17.67 -28.68
C THR A 5 -5.23 16.36 -28.18
N GLU A 6 -4.40 15.32 -28.12
CA GLU A 6 -4.79 14.05 -27.51
C GLU A 6 -5.10 14.28 -26.01
N MET A 7 -6.30 13.90 -25.59
CA MET A 7 -6.69 13.98 -24.19
C MET A 7 -6.15 12.77 -23.43
N GLN A 8 -5.56 13.02 -22.26
CA GLN A 8 -5.05 11.94 -21.42
C GLN A 8 -6.20 11.03 -20.97
N ARG A 9 -6.00 9.72 -21.08
CA ARG A 9 -6.97 8.72 -20.64
C ARG A 9 -6.98 8.58 -19.12
N TYR A 10 -8.15 8.36 -18.54
CA TYR A 10 -8.33 8.15 -17.10
C TYR A 10 -7.81 6.81 -16.56
N ASP A 11 -7.59 5.83 -17.44
CA ASP A 11 -7.14 4.48 -17.09
C ASP A 11 -5.61 4.33 -17.11
N GLY A 12 -4.88 5.41 -17.45
CA GLY A 12 -3.43 5.44 -17.57
C GLY A 12 -2.86 4.69 -18.78
N TRP A 13 -3.70 4.12 -19.65
CA TRP A 13 -3.25 3.41 -20.84
C TRP A 13 -2.69 4.36 -21.91
N TYR A 14 -1.80 3.83 -22.75
CA TYR A 14 -1.20 4.51 -23.91
C TYR A 14 -0.36 5.74 -23.58
N ASN A 15 0.00 5.97 -22.32
CA ASN A 15 0.92 7.05 -21.95
C ASN A 15 2.34 6.81 -22.49
N ASN A 16 2.77 5.54 -22.50
CA ASN A 16 4.04 5.13 -23.09
C ASN A 16 3.83 4.46 -24.46
N LEU A 17 4.55 4.95 -25.49
CA LEU A 17 4.43 4.49 -26.88
C LEU A 17 4.85 3.03 -27.08
N ALA A 18 5.91 2.57 -26.39
CA ALA A 18 6.44 1.22 -26.53
C ALA A 18 5.76 0.21 -25.58
N HIS A 19 5.28 0.69 -24.44
CA HIS A 19 4.66 -0.10 -23.39
C HIS A 19 3.33 0.53 -22.94
N PRO A 20 2.25 0.35 -23.70
CA PRO A 20 0.97 1.04 -23.43
C PRO A 20 0.34 0.78 -22.06
N ALA A 21 0.72 -0.30 -21.37
CA ALA A 21 0.20 -0.68 -20.06
C ALA A 21 1.02 -0.12 -18.87
N TRP A 22 2.11 0.61 -19.10
CA TRP A 22 2.90 1.16 -18.00
C TRP A 22 2.17 2.31 -17.31
N GLY A 23 1.98 2.16 -16.00
CA GLY A 23 1.27 3.13 -15.16
C GLY A 23 -0.26 3.10 -15.31
N SER A 24 -0.79 2.11 -16.03
CA SER A 24 -2.23 1.90 -16.10
C SER A 24 -2.75 1.25 -14.83
N ILE A 25 -4.05 1.38 -14.60
CA ILE A 25 -4.77 0.63 -13.56
C ILE A 25 -4.56 -0.89 -13.70
N GLU A 26 -4.61 -1.60 -12.58
CA GLU A 26 -4.44 -3.06 -12.47
C GLU A 26 -3.09 -3.58 -12.98
N SER A 27 -2.06 -2.72 -13.00
CA SER A 27 -0.69 -3.16 -13.30
C SER A 27 0.08 -3.53 -12.02
N GLN A 28 1.17 -4.26 -12.19
CA GLN A 28 1.98 -4.77 -11.08
C GLN A 28 2.85 -3.66 -10.47
N LEU A 29 2.97 -3.64 -9.15
CA LEU A 29 3.89 -2.73 -8.47
C LEU A 29 5.35 -3.03 -8.85
N THR A 30 6.10 -1.98 -9.16
CA THR A 30 7.53 -2.12 -9.51
C THR A 30 8.36 -2.47 -8.28
N ARG A 31 9.21 -3.50 -8.40
CA ARG A 31 10.16 -3.89 -7.36
C ARG A 31 11.55 -3.30 -7.60
N LYS A 32 12.10 -2.64 -6.57
CA LYS A 32 13.52 -2.22 -6.56
C LYS A 32 14.48 -3.33 -6.11
N ALA A 33 13.97 -4.30 -5.37
CA ALA A 33 14.72 -5.45 -4.86
C ALA A 33 13.86 -6.72 -4.98
N PRO A 34 14.48 -7.92 -5.02
CA PRO A 34 13.74 -9.18 -5.08
C PRO A 34 12.75 -9.33 -3.92
N SER A 35 11.64 -10.03 -4.14
CA SER A 35 10.67 -10.32 -3.09
C SER A 35 11.29 -11.18 -1.98
N SER A 36 10.99 -10.85 -0.72
CA SER A 36 11.40 -11.62 0.46
C SER A 36 10.18 -12.31 1.08
N TYR A 37 9.84 -13.47 0.53
CA TYR A 37 8.82 -14.39 1.06
C TYR A 37 9.50 -15.55 1.79
N ALA A 38 8.86 -16.12 2.82
CA ALA A 38 9.43 -17.19 3.63
C ALA A 38 9.72 -18.47 2.82
N ASP A 39 8.85 -18.76 1.86
CA ASP A 39 8.94 -19.87 0.90
C ASP A 39 9.57 -19.45 -0.44
N GLY A 40 9.98 -18.19 -0.57
CA GLY A 40 10.44 -17.60 -1.83
C GLY A 40 9.32 -17.35 -2.86
N VAL A 41 8.05 -17.56 -2.53
CA VAL A 41 6.94 -17.47 -3.50
C VAL A 41 5.83 -16.52 -3.05
N TYR A 42 5.16 -16.83 -1.94
CA TYR A 42 4.01 -16.04 -1.50
C TYR A 42 3.78 -16.03 0.01
N MET A 43 4.41 -16.91 0.80
CA MET A 43 4.24 -16.93 2.26
C MET A 43 4.88 -15.69 2.88
N MET A 44 4.11 -14.97 3.71
CA MET A 44 4.63 -13.79 4.40
C MET A 44 5.87 -14.16 5.22
N ALA A 45 6.95 -13.41 5.05
CA ALA A 45 8.14 -13.53 5.88
C ALA A 45 7.94 -12.87 7.25
N GLY A 46 8.79 -13.21 8.21
CA GLY A 46 8.88 -12.51 9.48
C GLY A 46 8.33 -13.24 10.70
N GLU A 47 8.11 -14.56 10.62
CA GLU A 47 7.87 -15.39 11.81
C GLU A 47 9.01 -15.30 12.84
N ASP A 48 10.23 -15.00 12.37
CA ASP A 48 11.44 -14.77 13.16
C ASP A 48 11.61 -13.31 13.62
N ARG A 49 10.70 -12.41 13.24
CA ARG A 49 10.78 -10.96 13.54
C ARG A 49 9.88 -10.58 14.72
N PRO A 50 10.18 -9.47 15.42
CA PRO A 50 9.28 -8.94 16.44
C PRO A 50 7.88 -8.66 15.90
N SER A 51 6.86 -8.78 16.76
CA SER A 51 5.49 -8.53 16.33
C SER A 51 5.33 -7.09 15.82
N PRO A 52 4.53 -6.84 14.76
CA PRO A 52 4.27 -5.49 14.27
C PRO A 52 3.75 -4.54 15.35
N ARG A 53 2.94 -5.05 16.29
CA ARG A 53 2.43 -4.26 17.41
C ARG A 53 3.54 -3.89 18.39
N SER A 54 4.41 -4.83 18.75
CA SER A 54 5.56 -4.56 19.63
C SER A 54 6.48 -3.51 19.03
N LEU A 55 6.75 -3.60 17.72
CA LEU A 55 7.56 -2.60 17.01
C LEU A 55 6.88 -1.23 16.96
N SER A 56 5.58 -1.18 16.71
CA SER A 56 4.80 0.06 16.76
C SER A 56 4.87 0.72 18.13
N GLN A 57 4.76 -0.05 19.22
CA GLN A 57 4.88 0.47 20.57
C GLN A 57 6.30 0.95 20.88
N ALA A 58 7.33 0.24 20.41
CA ALA A 58 8.72 0.60 20.66
C ALA A 58 9.19 1.84 19.88
N VAL A 59 8.67 2.05 18.67
CA VAL A 59 9.19 3.09 17.74
C VAL A 59 8.25 4.28 17.59
N MET A 60 6.93 4.06 17.65
CA MET A 60 5.94 5.11 17.33
C MET A 60 5.26 5.70 18.58
N LYS A 61 5.47 5.12 19.77
CA LYS A 61 4.94 5.68 21.03
C LYS A 61 5.76 6.90 21.42
N GLY A 62 5.09 8.03 21.65
CA GLY A 62 5.71 9.29 22.02
C GLY A 62 4.69 10.29 22.54
N GLU A 63 5.16 11.48 22.89
CA GLU A 63 4.29 12.59 23.32
C GLU A 63 3.68 13.30 22.10
N ASP A 64 2.41 13.69 22.22
CA ASP A 64 1.72 14.50 21.22
C ASP A 64 2.16 15.97 21.28
N GLY A 65 1.88 16.73 20.22
CA GLY A 65 2.11 18.19 20.21
C GLY A 65 3.54 18.62 19.87
N ILE A 66 4.42 17.69 19.51
CA ILE A 66 5.76 18.01 18.98
C ILE A 66 5.60 18.70 17.61
N PRO A 67 6.01 19.98 17.45
CA PRO A 67 5.82 20.70 16.20
C PRO A 67 6.79 20.25 15.12
N SER A 68 6.44 20.51 13.85
CA SER A 68 7.32 20.25 12.71
C SER A 68 8.60 21.07 12.82
N ALA A 69 9.77 20.40 12.79
CA ALA A 69 11.07 21.05 12.75
C ALA A 69 11.29 21.96 11.52
N ARG A 70 10.43 21.83 10.50
CA ARG A 70 10.46 22.61 9.25
C ARG A 70 9.30 23.59 9.12
N ASN A 71 8.53 23.82 10.19
CA ASN A 71 7.34 24.67 10.18
C ASN A 71 6.32 24.29 9.09
N LEU A 72 6.18 22.99 8.81
CA LEU A 72 5.19 22.51 7.85
C LEU A 72 3.78 22.62 8.42
N THR A 73 2.82 22.99 7.57
CA THR A 73 1.42 23.12 7.95
C THR A 73 0.73 21.76 7.93
N THR A 74 -0.39 21.66 8.65
CA THR A 74 -1.26 20.48 8.59
C THR A 74 -1.78 20.21 7.18
N LEU A 75 -2.06 21.27 6.41
CA LEU A 75 -2.49 21.16 5.02
C LEU A 75 -1.44 20.44 4.15
N PHE A 76 -0.15 20.67 4.39
CA PHE A 76 0.93 19.99 3.67
C PHE A 76 0.85 18.46 3.85
N ALA A 77 0.60 17.98 5.08
CA ALA A 77 0.49 16.56 5.36
C ALA A 77 -0.73 15.92 4.66
N PHE A 78 -1.90 16.57 4.70
CA PHE A 78 -3.10 16.07 4.04
C PHE A 78 -3.01 16.12 2.51
N PHE A 79 -2.39 17.17 1.95
CA PHE A 79 -2.13 17.21 0.52
C PHE A 79 -1.21 16.07 0.07
N GLY A 80 -0.20 15.72 0.88
CA GLY A 80 0.62 14.53 0.65
C GLY A 80 -0.19 13.23 0.63
N GLN A 81 -1.22 13.09 1.46
CA GLN A 81 -2.14 11.96 1.41
C GLN A 81 -2.98 11.94 0.13
N VAL A 82 -3.47 13.09 -0.32
CA VAL A 82 -4.20 13.19 -1.61
C VAL A 82 -3.31 12.71 -2.76
N VAL A 83 -2.10 13.25 -2.87
CA VAL A 83 -1.13 12.85 -3.91
C VAL A 83 -0.83 11.35 -3.81
N SER A 84 -0.59 10.84 -2.60
CA SER A 84 -0.28 9.41 -2.40
C SER A 84 -1.44 8.50 -2.78
N SER A 85 -2.68 8.92 -2.50
CA SER A 85 -3.88 8.13 -2.83
C SER A 85 -4.18 8.12 -4.32
N GLU A 86 -3.74 9.15 -5.04
CA GLU A 86 -3.90 9.26 -6.49
C GLU A 86 -2.94 8.33 -7.23
N ILE A 87 -1.68 8.24 -6.78
CA ILE A 87 -0.65 7.44 -7.46
C ILE A 87 -0.58 5.98 -6.99
N LEU A 88 -1.15 5.65 -5.82
CA LEU A 88 -1.00 4.32 -5.23
C LEU A 88 -2.24 3.88 -4.47
N MET A 89 -2.84 2.78 -4.91
CA MET A 89 -3.90 2.07 -4.21
C MET A 89 -3.65 0.56 -4.26
N ALA A 90 -3.02 0.00 -3.23
CA ALA A 90 -2.61 -1.40 -3.20
C ALA A 90 -2.97 -2.10 -1.87
N SER A 91 -3.95 -1.57 -1.15
CA SER A 91 -4.40 -2.09 0.16
C SER A 91 -5.70 -2.88 0.10
N GLU A 92 -6.35 -2.95 -1.07
CA GLU A 92 -7.60 -3.69 -1.24
C GLU A 92 -7.39 -5.18 -1.03
N SER A 93 -8.31 -5.83 -0.33
CA SER A 93 -8.26 -7.27 -0.07
C SER A 93 -8.54 -8.06 -1.34
N GLY A 94 -7.65 -9.01 -1.66
CA GLY A 94 -7.83 -9.92 -2.79
C GLY A 94 -8.75 -11.11 -2.50
N CYS A 95 -9.04 -11.87 -3.56
CA CYS A 95 -9.70 -13.17 -3.50
C CYS A 95 -8.70 -14.29 -3.85
N PRO A 96 -8.61 -15.37 -3.05
CA PRO A 96 -9.33 -15.63 -1.80
C PRO A 96 -8.87 -14.72 -0.66
N ILE A 97 -9.74 -14.54 0.35
CA ILE A 97 -9.41 -13.72 1.52
C ILE A 97 -8.33 -14.41 2.35
N GLU A 98 -7.12 -13.88 2.28
CA GLU A 98 -5.99 -14.32 3.11
C GLU A 98 -5.85 -13.41 4.34
N MET A 99 -5.98 -13.98 5.52
CA MET A 99 -5.87 -13.26 6.79
C MET A 99 -4.62 -13.68 7.56
N SER A 100 -3.81 -12.70 7.94
CA SER A 100 -2.77 -12.81 8.94
C SER A 100 -3.26 -12.33 10.30
N LYS A 101 -2.75 -12.90 11.38
CA LYS A 101 -3.07 -12.46 12.74
C LYS A 101 -1.87 -11.73 13.32
N ILE A 102 -2.04 -10.44 13.61
CA ILE A 102 -1.05 -9.68 14.36
C ILE A 102 -1.30 -9.98 15.85
N LYS A 103 -0.40 -10.75 16.45
CA LYS A 103 -0.48 -11.10 17.88
C LYS A 103 -0.37 -9.84 18.73
N ILE A 104 -1.29 -9.67 19.68
CA ILE A 104 -1.24 -8.60 20.67
C ILE A 104 -0.57 -9.15 21.94
N GLU A 105 0.36 -8.38 22.49
CA GLU A 105 1.00 -8.73 23.75
C GLU A 105 0.01 -8.67 24.91
N ARG A 106 0.21 -9.54 25.91
CA ARG A 106 -0.62 -9.53 27.11
C ARG A 106 -0.47 -8.17 27.81
N CYS A 107 -1.57 -7.62 28.29
CA CYS A 107 -1.62 -6.30 28.91
C CYS A 107 -1.28 -5.14 27.95
N ASP A 108 -1.45 -5.30 26.63
CA ASP A 108 -1.38 -4.15 25.72
C ASP A 108 -2.41 -3.09 26.14
N GLU A 109 -1.92 -1.87 26.37
CA GLU A 109 -2.69 -0.73 26.88
C GLU A 109 -3.96 -0.42 26.06
N MET A 110 -3.90 -0.63 24.74
CA MET A 110 -4.99 -0.32 23.83
C MET A 110 -5.86 -1.54 23.59
N TYR A 111 -5.24 -2.67 23.27
CA TYR A 111 -5.94 -3.82 22.71
C TYR A 111 -6.20 -4.94 23.71
N ASP A 112 -5.53 -5.00 24.87
CA ASP A 112 -5.71 -6.00 25.95
C ASP A 112 -5.68 -5.40 27.37
N ARG A 113 -6.55 -4.41 27.64
CA ARG A 113 -6.65 -3.73 28.95
C ARG A 113 -6.88 -4.66 30.14
N ASP A 114 -7.60 -5.77 29.94
CA ASP A 114 -7.92 -6.73 31.00
C ASP A 114 -6.77 -7.72 31.28
N CYS A 115 -5.62 -7.60 30.60
CA CYS A 115 -4.48 -8.49 30.75
C CYS A 115 -4.80 -9.99 30.55
N LYS A 116 -5.81 -10.31 29.73
CA LYS A 116 -6.27 -11.69 29.50
C LYS A 116 -5.32 -12.44 28.56
N GLY A 117 -4.64 -11.73 27.67
CA GLY A 117 -3.82 -12.30 26.61
C GLY A 117 -4.66 -12.99 25.52
N GLY A 118 -3.99 -13.57 24.53
CA GLY A 118 -4.64 -14.33 23.44
C GLY A 118 -5.39 -13.47 22.41
N ARG A 119 -5.35 -12.14 22.53
CA ARG A 119 -5.94 -11.22 21.56
C ARG A 119 -5.06 -11.10 20.32
N TYR A 120 -5.70 -10.83 19.18
CA TYR A 120 -5.02 -10.58 17.91
C TYR A 120 -5.79 -9.53 17.10
N MET A 121 -5.07 -8.80 16.26
CA MET A 121 -5.66 -7.91 15.26
C MET A 121 -5.69 -8.62 13.90
N PRO A 122 -6.85 -8.67 13.20
CA PRO A 122 -6.92 -9.25 11.88
C PRO A 122 -6.25 -8.33 10.86
N PHE A 123 -5.44 -8.91 9.97
CA PHE A 123 -4.82 -8.22 8.85
C PHE A 123 -5.11 -8.99 7.57
N HIS A 124 -5.74 -8.34 6.59
CA HIS A 124 -6.01 -8.94 5.29
C HIS A 124 -4.87 -8.64 4.32
N ARG A 125 -4.46 -9.64 3.54
CA ARG A 125 -3.44 -9.44 2.51
C ARG A 125 -4.06 -8.72 1.30
N ALA A 126 -3.26 -7.83 0.72
CA ALA A 126 -3.62 -7.10 -0.48
C ALA A 126 -3.82 -8.03 -1.68
N MET A 127 -4.63 -7.56 -2.64
CA MET A 127 -4.82 -8.19 -3.94
C MET A 127 -3.51 -8.23 -4.74
N TYR A 128 -3.40 -9.24 -5.58
CA TYR A 128 -2.19 -9.57 -6.32
C TYR A 128 -2.55 -10.12 -7.70
N ASP A 129 -1.58 -10.12 -8.62
CA ASP A 129 -1.76 -10.69 -9.95
C ASP A 129 -1.90 -12.21 -9.85
N SER A 130 -3.08 -12.73 -10.19
CA SER A 130 -3.41 -14.16 -10.14
C SER A 130 -2.48 -15.05 -10.98
N ARG A 131 -1.76 -14.48 -11.96
CA ARG A 131 -0.76 -15.18 -12.79
C ARG A 131 0.57 -15.39 -12.06
N THR A 132 0.78 -14.73 -10.92
CA THR A 132 2.01 -14.76 -10.12
C THR A 132 1.82 -15.48 -8.79
N GLY A 133 2.92 -15.76 -8.07
CA GLY A 133 2.87 -16.38 -6.75
C GLY A 133 2.65 -17.90 -6.76
N GLN A 134 3.00 -18.56 -7.87
CA GLN A 134 2.88 -20.02 -8.03
C GLN A 134 4.23 -20.74 -8.04
N SER A 135 5.34 -20.02 -8.24
CA SER A 135 6.68 -20.61 -8.28
C SER A 135 7.77 -19.62 -7.83
N PRO A 136 8.95 -20.10 -7.40
CA PRO A 136 10.07 -19.23 -7.00
C PRO A 136 10.58 -18.30 -8.11
N ASN A 137 10.38 -18.68 -9.39
CA ASN A 137 10.76 -17.87 -10.54
C ASN A 137 9.70 -16.81 -10.89
N LEU A 138 8.50 -16.91 -10.32
CA LEU A 138 7.41 -15.97 -10.51
C LEU A 138 6.70 -15.75 -9.16
N PRO A 139 7.38 -15.11 -8.20
CA PRO A 139 6.84 -14.84 -6.87
C PRO A 139 5.65 -13.89 -6.96
N ARG A 140 4.87 -13.78 -5.88
CA ARG A 140 3.63 -12.99 -5.84
C ARG A 140 3.90 -11.51 -6.05
N GLU A 141 3.18 -10.91 -7.01
CA GLU A 141 3.20 -9.48 -7.31
C GLU A 141 1.88 -8.77 -6.98
N GLN A 142 1.96 -7.71 -6.17
CA GLN A 142 0.81 -6.89 -5.79
C GLN A 142 0.35 -6.03 -6.98
N LEU A 143 -0.96 -5.87 -7.10
CA LEU A 143 -1.56 -4.94 -8.05
C LEU A 143 -1.79 -3.59 -7.39
N PHE A 144 -1.82 -2.53 -8.18
CA PHE A 144 -2.42 -1.28 -7.77
C PHE A 144 -3.66 -0.94 -8.61
N PHE A 145 -4.64 -0.33 -7.96
CA PHE A 145 -5.97 -0.01 -8.50
C PHE A 145 -6.17 1.49 -8.75
N ALA A 146 -5.09 2.26 -8.69
CA ALA A 146 -5.04 3.63 -9.18
C ALA A 146 -4.35 3.66 -10.55
N SER A 147 -4.11 4.83 -11.11
CA SER A 147 -3.13 5.02 -12.19
C SER A 147 -1.86 5.64 -11.61
N ASP A 148 -0.68 5.27 -12.09
CA ASP A 148 0.59 5.82 -11.54
C ASP A 148 0.81 7.29 -11.93
N PHE A 149 0.01 7.80 -12.86
CA PHE A 149 0.07 9.19 -13.31
C PHE A 149 -0.71 10.11 -12.38
N ILE A 150 -0.19 11.32 -12.21
CA ILE A 150 -0.82 12.37 -11.44
C ILE A 150 -1.82 13.11 -12.35
N PHE A 151 -3.11 13.04 -12.01
CA PHE A 151 -4.25 13.59 -12.73
C PHE A 151 -4.89 14.78 -11.97
N PHE A 152 -4.09 15.70 -11.44
CA PHE A 152 -4.60 16.91 -10.76
C PHE A 152 -5.61 17.71 -11.60
N TYR A 153 -5.51 17.67 -12.93
CA TYR A 153 -6.39 18.41 -13.82
C TYR A 153 -7.75 17.75 -14.07
N CYS A 154 -7.88 16.42 -13.91
CA CYS A 154 -9.14 15.74 -14.21
C CYS A 154 -10.10 15.72 -13.01
N ASN A 155 -9.60 15.62 -11.79
CA ASN A 155 -10.45 15.63 -10.60
C ASN A 155 -10.96 17.04 -10.22
N LEU A 156 -10.22 18.10 -10.58
CA LEU A 156 -10.64 19.47 -10.28
C LEU A 156 -11.78 19.98 -11.19
N LEU A 157 -12.06 19.28 -12.29
CA LEU A 157 -13.17 19.60 -13.22
C LEU A 157 -14.50 18.95 -12.81
N LEU A 158 -14.50 18.14 -11.75
CA LEU A 158 -15.68 17.43 -11.21
C LEU A 158 -16.18 18.00 -9.87
N LEU A 159 -15.62 19.13 -9.42
CA LEU A 159 -16.12 19.96 -8.30
C LEU A 159 -16.43 21.36 -8.81
#